data_AF-A0A3B3WPL9-F1
#
_entry.id   AF-A0A3B3WPL9-F1
#
_cell.length_a   1.000
_cell.length_b   1.000
_cell.length_c   1.000
_cell.angle_alpha   90.00
_cell.angle_beta   90.00
_cell.angle_gamma   90.00
#
_symmetry.space_group_name_H-M   'P 1'
#
loop_
_entity.id
_entity.type
_entity.pdbx_description
1 polymer ?
#
loop_
_entity_poly.entity_id
_entity_poly.type
_entity_poly.pdbx_seq_one_letter_code
_entity_poly.pdbx_strand_id
1 'polypeptide(L)'
;MVMTDLLKPEEIKKALDAFSAETFDPKKFFEMVGMKAMSAENVKKVFQVLDVDGSGFIEEEELKFVLKGFSKDGRDLTDAETKAFITAADKDGDGKIGIDEFEALVHE
;
A
#
# COMPACT_ATOMS: atom_id res chain seq x y z
N MET A 1 7.75 -9.54 11.02
CA MET A 1 8.18 -9.53 9.61
C MET A 1 8.36 -8.08 9.21
N VAL A 2 9.43 -7.75 8.50
CA VAL A 2 9.61 -6.40 7.95
C VAL A 2 9.41 -6.49 6.44
N MET A 3 8.77 -5.49 5.83
CA MET A 3 8.51 -5.49 4.38
C MET A 3 9.78 -5.63 3.53
N THR A 4 10.94 -5.30 4.10
CA THR A 4 12.26 -5.46 3.48
C THR A 4 12.67 -6.91 3.23
N ASP A 5 11.98 -7.90 3.82
CA ASP A 5 12.18 -9.32 3.52
C ASP A 5 11.54 -9.71 2.16
N LEU A 6 10.54 -8.94 1.71
CA LEU A 6 9.77 -9.22 0.48
C LEU A 6 10.11 -8.24 -0.64
N LEU A 7 10.49 -7.02 -0.28
CA LEU A 7 10.70 -5.91 -1.21
C LEU A 7 12.12 -5.36 -1.05
N LYS A 8 12.71 -4.89 -2.16
CA LYS A 8 14.05 -4.31 -2.12
C LYS A 8 13.98 -2.92 -1.47
N PRO A 9 14.83 -2.62 -0.48
CA PRO A 9 14.84 -1.32 0.19
C PRO A 9 15.16 -0.17 -0.76
N GLU A 10 15.94 -0.42 -1.82
CA GLU A 10 16.24 0.56 -2.87
C GLU A 10 15.00 1.01 -3.65
N GLU A 11 14.12 0.06 -4.02
CA GLU A 11 12.88 0.36 -4.75
C GLU A 11 11.85 1.05 -3.85
N ILE A 12 11.75 0.63 -2.58
CA ILE A 12 10.92 1.31 -1.58
C ILE A 12 11.36 2.77 -1.44
N LYS A 13 12.67 3.01 -1.23
CA LYS A 13 13.20 4.36 -1.09
C LYS A 13 12.90 5.21 -2.33
N LYS A 14 13.16 4.67 -3.52
CA LYS A 14 12.91 5.34 -4.79
C LYS A 14 11.43 5.69 -4.98
N ALA A 15 10.53 4.79 -4.60
CA ALA A 15 9.10 5.05 -4.62
C ALA A 15 8.74 6.18 -3.64
N LEU A 16 9.21 6.13 -2.40
CA LEU A 16 8.95 7.18 -1.41
C LEU A 16 9.47 8.56 -1.84
N ASP A 17 10.67 8.63 -2.42
CA ASP A 17 11.22 9.86 -3.01
C ASP A 17 10.36 10.36 -4.20
N ALA A 18 9.77 9.46 -4.99
CA ALA A 18 8.91 9.83 -6.11
C ALA A 18 7.55 10.41 -5.67
N PHE A 19 7.01 9.95 -4.52
CA PHE A 19 5.71 10.39 -4.00
C PHE A 19 5.81 11.37 -2.81
N SER A 20 6.91 12.11 -2.70
CA SER A 20 7.03 13.21 -1.75
C SER A 20 6.20 14.45 -2.15
N ALA A 21 5.71 14.51 -3.40
CA ALA A 21 4.92 15.61 -3.94
C ALA A 21 3.41 15.43 -3.71
N GLU A 22 2.64 16.49 -3.96
CA GLU A 22 1.21 16.72 -3.68
C GLU A 22 0.21 15.68 -4.23
N THR A 23 0.67 14.54 -4.77
CA THR A 23 -0.18 13.51 -5.37
C THR A 23 0.44 12.12 -5.19
N PHE A 24 -0.06 11.36 -4.21
CA PHE A 24 0.25 9.95 -4.07
C PHE A 24 -0.56 9.11 -5.07
N ASP A 25 0.11 8.29 -5.88
CA ASP A 25 -0.54 7.35 -6.82
C ASP A 25 -0.24 5.91 -6.37
N PRO A 26 -1.23 5.20 -5.78
CA PRO A 26 -1.00 3.87 -5.23
C PRO A 26 -0.57 2.86 -6.29
N LYS A 27 -1.09 2.94 -7.52
CA LYS A 27 -0.77 1.98 -8.59
C LYS A 27 0.69 2.12 -9.01
N LYS A 28 1.13 3.36 -9.25
CA LYS A 28 2.54 3.62 -9.58
C LYS A 28 3.47 3.30 -8.41
N PHE A 29 3.03 3.50 -7.16
CA PHE A 29 3.80 3.10 -5.99
C PHE A 29 4.04 1.59 -5.97
N PHE A 30 2.98 0.78 -6.11
CA PHE A 30 3.09 -0.67 -6.16
C PHE A 30 3.89 -1.19 -7.35
N GLU A 31 3.81 -0.52 -8.50
CA GLU A 31 4.65 -0.82 -9.65
C GLU A 31 6.14 -0.53 -9.36
N MET A 32 6.46 0.63 -8.77
CA MET A 32 7.84 0.99 -8.42
C MET A 32 8.44 0.07 -7.38
N VAL A 33 7.69 -0.32 -6.34
CA VAL A 33 8.19 -1.26 -5.33
C VAL A 33 8.30 -2.70 -5.85
N GLY A 34 7.79 -2.97 -7.06
CA GLY A 34 7.88 -4.28 -7.71
C GLY A 34 6.81 -5.27 -7.28
N MET A 35 5.72 -4.79 -6.68
CA MET A 35 4.61 -5.64 -6.24
C MET A 35 3.78 -6.18 -7.40
N LYS A 36 3.72 -5.46 -8.52
CA LYS A 36 2.97 -5.86 -9.72
C LYS A 36 3.34 -7.25 -10.27
N ALA A 37 4.59 -7.67 -10.09
CA ALA A 37 5.10 -8.96 -10.54
C ALA A 37 5.16 -10.04 -9.43
N MET A 38 4.67 -9.74 -8.23
CA MET A 38 4.65 -10.70 -7.13
C MET A 38 3.54 -11.74 -7.30
N SER A 39 3.66 -12.87 -6.62
CA SER A 39 2.55 -13.81 -6.49
C SER A 39 1.52 -13.30 -5.47
N ALA A 40 0.27 -13.73 -5.63
CA ALA A 40 -0.82 -13.53 -4.66
C ALA A 40 -0.39 -13.82 -3.20
N GLU A 41 0.39 -14.88 -2.98
CA GLU A 41 0.91 -15.22 -1.65
C GLU A 41 1.82 -14.13 -1.05
N ASN A 42 2.65 -13.50 -1.87
CA ASN A 42 3.53 -12.43 -1.42
C ASN A 42 2.77 -11.12 -1.24
N VAL A 43 1.83 -10.81 -2.15
CA VAL A 43 0.91 -9.67 -2.00
C VAL A 43 0.14 -9.79 -0.69
N LYS A 44 -0.37 -10.98 -0.37
CA LYS A 44 -1.04 -11.27 0.90
C LYS A 44 -0.15 -11.07 2.12
N LYS A 45 1.14 -11.43 2.05
CA LYS A 45 2.08 -11.15 3.15
C LYS A 45 2.29 -9.65 3.32
N VAL A 46 2.35 -8.88 2.24
CA VAL A 46 2.45 -7.41 2.32
C VAL A 46 1.19 -6.83 2.94
N PHE A 47 0.02 -7.27 2.50
CA PHE A 47 -1.27 -6.90 3.08
C PHE A 47 -1.32 -7.16 4.58
N GLN A 48 -0.92 -8.34 5.04
CA GLN A 48 -0.85 -8.69 6.46
C GLN A 48 0.14 -7.86 7.29
N VAL A 49 1.08 -7.18 6.65
CA VAL A 49 1.99 -6.25 7.34
C VAL A 49 1.39 -4.83 7.38
N LEU A 50 0.47 -4.51 6.47
CA LEU A 50 -0.27 -3.25 6.44
C LEU A 50 -1.49 -3.24 7.35
N ASP A 51 -2.20 -4.38 7.41
CA ASP A 51 -3.27 -4.69 8.35
C ASP A 51 -2.66 -4.90 9.74
N VAL A 52 -2.52 -3.81 10.50
CA VAL A 52 -1.84 -3.77 11.80
C VAL A 52 -2.72 -4.38 12.87
N ASP A 53 -4.04 -4.17 12.77
CA ASP A 53 -5.00 -4.68 13.75
C ASP A 53 -5.44 -6.12 13.47
N GLY A 54 -5.16 -6.65 12.27
CA GLY A 54 -5.50 -8.00 11.86
C GLY A 54 -6.98 -8.18 11.57
N SER A 55 -7.69 -7.10 11.23
CA SER A 55 -9.12 -7.12 10.87
C SER A 55 -9.40 -7.88 9.58
N GLY A 56 -8.37 -8.06 8.73
CA GLY A 56 -8.50 -8.60 7.38
C GLY A 56 -8.83 -7.54 6.33
N PHE A 57 -8.81 -6.25 6.70
CA PHE A 57 -9.06 -5.11 5.84
C PHE A 57 -8.04 -4.02 6.14
N ILE A 58 -7.69 -3.19 5.15
CA ILE A 58 -6.90 -1.97 5.39
C ILE A 58 -7.88 -0.81 5.53
N GLU A 59 -7.97 -0.27 6.74
CA GLU A 59 -8.85 0.85 7.06
C GLU A 59 -8.18 2.21 6.77
N GLU A 60 -8.98 3.30 6.75
CA GLU A 60 -8.47 4.66 6.49
C GLU A 60 -7.32 5.06 7.44
N GLU A 61 -7.43 4.71 8.72
CA GLU A 61 -6.40 5.00 9.71
C GLU A 61 -5.09 4.26 9.44
N GLU A 62 -5.15 3.00 9.03
CA GLU A 62 -3.99 2.19 8.71
C GLU A 62 -3.36 2.63 7.38
N LEU A 63 -4.20 2.94 6.40
CA LEU A 63 -3.79 3.43 5.10
C LEU A 63 -3.05 4.77 5.20
N LYS A 64 -3.42 5.62 6.16
CA LYS A 64 -2.70 6.87 6.45
C LYS A 64 -1.22 6.63 6.76
N PHE A 65 -0.92 5.51 7.40
CA PHE A 65 0.43 5.09 7.79
C PHE A 65 1.01 4.03 6.84
N VAL A 66 0.37 3.75 5.71
CA VAL A 66 0.76 2.66 4.79
C VAL A 66 2.24 2.74 4.38
N LEU A 67 2.73 3.96 4.09
CA LEU A 67 4.12 4.19 3.68
C LEU A 67 5.13 3.86 4.78
N LYS A 68 4.74 4.03 6.05
CA LYS A 68 5.55 3.66 7.21
C LYS A 68 5.68 2.15 7.38
N GLY A 69 4.71 1.39 6.86
CA GLY A 69 4.79 -0.07 6.74
C GLY A 69 5.91 -0.51 5.79
N PHE A 70 6.11 0.22 4.68
CA PHE A 70 7.16 -0.07 3.69
C PHE A 70 8.56 0.38 4.15
N SER A 71 8.67 1.58 4.71
CA SER A 71 9.92 2.08 5.30
C SER A 71 9.64 3.01 6.47
N LYS A 72 10.51 3.00 7.48
CA LYS A 72 10.43 3.93 8.62
C LYS A 72 10.50 5.40 8.20
N ASP A 73 11.07 5.68 7.03
CA ASP A 73 11.18 7.02 6.45
C ASP A 73 9.91 7.42 5.66
N GLY A 74 8.89 6.57 5.61
CA GLY A 74 7.61 6.87 4.97
C GLY A 74 6.90 8.04 5.66
N ARG A 75 6.41 8.99 4.87
CA ARG A 75 5.54 10.05 5.36
C ARG A 75 4.12 9.55 5.61
N ASP A 76 3.35 10.32 6.35
CA ASP A 76 1.91 10.10 6.46
C ASP A 76 1.21 10.57 5.18
N LEU A 77 0.23 9.81 4.72
CA LEU A 77 -0.68 10.29 3.70
C LEU A 77 -1.59 11.37 4.29
N THR A 78 -1.92 12.35 3.47
CA THR A 78 -2.96 13.33 3.83
C THR A 78 -4.34 12.69 3.70
N ASP A 79 -5.35 13.20 4.40
CA ASP A 79 -6.71 12.64 4.33
C ASP A 79 -7.27 12.65 2.90
N ALA A 80 -6.84 13.60 2.06
CA ALA A 80 -7.18 13.63 0.64
C ALA A 80 -6.56 12.47 -0.15
N GLU A 81 -5.28 12.15 0.13
CA GLU A 81 -4.57 11.04 -0.50
C GLU A 81 -5.11 9.69 -0.04
N THR A 82 -5.37 9.54 1.27
CA THR A 82 -5.96 8.33 1.83
C THR A 82 -7.33 8.06 1.21
N LYS A 83 -8.20 9.08 1.13
CA LYS A 83 -9.51 8.93 0.47
C LYS A 83 -9.40 8.63 -1.01
N ALA A 84 -8.48 9.28 -1.73
CA ALA A 84 -8.25 9.00 -3.14
C ALA A 84 -7.76 7.57 -3.36
N PHE A 85 -6.92 7.06 -2.45
CA PHE A 85 -6.47 5.67 -2.45
C PHE A 85 -7.66 4.73 -2.23
N ILE A 86 -8.40 4.87 -1.13
CA ILE A 86 -9.59 4.01 -0.86
C ILE A 86 -10.51 4.03 -2.08
N THR A 87 -10.86 5.21 -2.60
CA THR A 87 -11.75 5.33 -3.77
C THR A 87 -11.22 4.61 -5.02
N ALA A 88 -9.90 4.51 -5.19
CA ALA A 88 -9.30 3.79 -6.31
C ALA A 88 -9.32 2.26 -6.12
N ALA A 89 -9.22 1.81 -4.87
CA ALA A 89 -9.05 0.42 -4.47
C ALA A 89 -10.39 -0.27 -4.15
N ASP A 90 -11.21 0.36 -3.29
CA ASP A 90 -12.53 -0.04 -2.83
C ASP A 90 -13.49 -0.18 -4.02
N LYS A 91 -13.79 -1.42 -4.40
CA LYS A 91 -14.70 -1.78 -5.49
C LYS A 91 -16.08 -2.12 -4.98
N ASP A 92 -16.21 -2.58 -3.74
CA ASP A 92 -17.48 -3.00 -3.16
C ASP A 92 -18.22 -1.89 -2.39
N GLY A 93 -17.54 -0.79 -2.09
CA GLY A 93 -18.05 0.42 -1.46
C GLY A 93 -18.16 0.32 0.06
N ASP A 94 -17.41 -0.57 0.70
CA ASP A 94 -17.44 -0.74 2.15
C ASP A 94 -16.55 0.26 2.93
N GLY A 95 -15.78 1.08 2.21
CA GLY A 95 -14.93 2.14 2.75
C GLY A 95 -13.58 1.66 3.29
N LYS A 96 -13.22 0.41 3.06
CA LYS A 96 -11.94 -0.21 3.43
C LYS A 96 -11.41 -1.00 2.23
N ILE A 97 -10.22 -1.58 2.35
CA ILE A 97 -9.59 -2.31 1.25
C ILE A 97 -9.41 -3.76 1.67
N GLY A 98 -10.14 -4.67 1.04
CA GLY A 98 -9.99 -6.11 1.20
C GLY A 98 -8.75 -6.67 0.50
N ILE A 99 -8.37 -7.90 0.83
CA ILE A 99 -7.23 -8.58 0.20
C ILE A 99 -7.40 -8.72 -1.32
N ASP A 100 -8.61 -9.04 -1.78
CA ASP A 100 -8.90 -9.23 -3.21
C ASP A 100 -8.81 -7.89 -3.97
N GLU A 101 -9.24 -6.79 -3.35
CA GLU A 101 -9.16 -5.44 -3.91
C GLU A 101 -7.73 -4.91 -3.92
N PHE A 102 -6.97 -5.19 -2.88
CA PHE A 102 -5.56 -4.90 -2.81
C PHE A 102 -4.78 -5.67 -3.89
N GLU A 103 -5.07 -6.96 -4.07
CA GLU A 103 -4.47 -7.77 -5.13
C GLU A 103 -4.83 -7.22 -6.52
N ALA A 104 -6.10 -6.88 -6.75
CA ALA A 104 -6.54 -6.27 -8.01
C ALA A 104 -5.81 -4.94 -8.27
N LEU A 105 -5.66 -4.08 -7.26
CA LEU A 105 -4.98 -2.80 -7.36
C LEU A 105 -3.48 -2.95 -7.67
N VAL A 106 -2.83 -3.96 -7.08
CA VAL A 106 -1.41 -4.25 -7.29
C VAL A 106 -1.15 -4.80 -8.70
N HIS A 107 -2.08 -5.59 -9.25
CA HIS A 107 -1.94 -6.21 -10.57
C HIS A 107 -2.54 -5.40 -11.74
N GLU A 108 -3.21 -4.29 -11.47
CA GLU A 108 -3.71 -3.34 -12.49
C GLU A 108 -2.57 -2.67 -13.28
#